data_AF-A0A2N3VVT9-F1
#
_entry.id   AF-A0A2N3VVT9-F1
#
_cell.length_a   1.000
_cell.length_b   1.000
_cell.length_c   1.000
_cell.angle_alpha   90.00
_cell.angle_beta   90.00
_cell.angle_gamma   90.00
#
_symmetry.space_group_name_H-M   'P 1'
#
loop_
_entity.id
_entity.type
_entity.pdbx_description
1 polymer ?
#
loop_
_entity_poly.entity_id
_entity_poly.type
_entity_poly.pdbx_seq_one_letter_code
_entity_poly.pdbx_strand_id
1 'polypeptide(L)'
;MSDSLLPYAVGAAKRARRAAVRMRRRVEQMHTVPAIDGVKPRPLLRPVHFSVSGGRTLNFAVTFPRRPEAVGAAHLEMSRGRKVVHVELEQEPQSDGSLLLTATAPLRHDDPSETGTRGPVLSSGMWRMEVVVTESDGRELRAKIASAPAESSDGPTLATSPSPTSGAVFRPVRSVDGRSMLNVRGPRHQAELTSFELRWDRITVHGRLIAPRAPFEEYVAEAVLRRSSKAAAAPVTWDGDRFTFDVPLAEMAVGRTTRTWDMHLKAGGNRIKIARRLTDVRHPKQVYRTPFRIVALDNGSLARVHAYVTPAGVLAVSCTGFGTAPRGAEEVA
;
A
#
# COMPACT_ATOMS: atom_id res chain seq x y z
N MET A 1 -15.22 41.45 29.03
CA MET A 1 -14.15 40.77 28.25
C MET A 1 -14.77 39.64 27.43
N SER A 2 -15.02 39.83 26.12
CA SER A 2 -15.23 38.76 25.11
C SER A 2 -15.93 39.33 23.87
N ASP A 3 -15.19 40.01 22.99
CA ASP A 3 -15.68 40.31 21.62
C ASP A 3 -14.56 40.33 20.57
N SER A 4 -13.30 40.09 20.96
CA SER A 4 -12.14 40.20 20.08
C SER A 4 -11.71 38.89 19.39
N LEU A 5 -12.32 37.74 19.71
CA LEU A 5 -11.87 36.44 19.20
C LEU A 5 -12.63 35.94 17.96
N LEU A 6 -13.85 36.42 17.73
CA LEU A 6 -14.68 36.05 16.57
C LEU A 6 -14.07 36.44 15.22
N PRO A 7 -13.52 37.66 15.02
CA PRO A 7 -12.90 38.04 13.75
C PRO A 7 -11.66 37.20 13.40
N TYR A 8 -10.88 36.81 14.42
CA TYR A 8 -9.69 35.98 14.27
C TYR A 8 -10.04 34.53 13.92
N ALA A 9 -11.09 33.97 14.54
CA ALA A 9 -11.59 32.63 14.23
C ALA A 9 -12.13 32.54 12.78
N VAL A 10 -12.89 33.55 12.33
CA VAL A 10 -13.39 33.62 10.94
C VAL A 10 -12.25 33.78 9.94
N GLY A 11 -11.23 34.58 10.26
CA GLY A 11 -10.03 34.73 9.44
C GLY A 11 -9.21 33.42 9.34
N ALA A 12 -9.07 32.69 10.44
CA ALA A 12 -8.41 31.39 10.47
C ALA A 12 -9.17 30.34 9.65
N ALA A 13 -10.50 30.27 9.78
CA ALA A 13 -11.35 29.36 9.00
C ALA A 13 -11.28 29.64 7.49
N LYS A 14 -11.31 30.91 7.07
CA LYS A 14 -11.15 31.28 5.64
C LYS A 14 -9.76 30.90 5.10
N ARG A 15 -8.70 31.08 5.89
CA ARG A 15 -7.33 30.67 5.51
C ARG A 15 -7.19 29.15 5.41
N ALA A 16 -7.74 28.41 6.37
CA ALA A 16 -7.78 26.95 6.35
C ALA A 16 -8.55 26.43 5.13
N ARG A 17 -9.72 26.99 4.82
CA ARG A 17 -10.51 26.64 3.63
C ARG A 17 -9.74 26.93 2.33
N ARG A 18 -9.06 28.08 2.22
CA ARG A 18 -8.21 28.40 1.05
C ARG A 18 -6.99 27.50 0.94
N ALA A 19 -6.39 27.09 2.05
CA ALA A 19 -5.29 26.12 2.06
C ALA A 19 -5.78 24.73 1.64
N ALA A 20 -6.93 24.29 2.15
CA ALA A 20 -7.59 23.04 1.77
C ALA A 20 -7.98 23.02 0.29
N VAL A 21 -8.54 24.12 -0.24
CA VAL A 21 -8.87 24.24 -1.67
C VAL A 21 -7.63 24.21 -2.56
N ARG A 22 -6.54 24.88 -2.15
CA ARG A 22 -5.26 24.83 -2.89
C ARG A 22 -4.63 23.44 -2.84
N MET A 23 -4.67 22.78 -1.68
CA MET A 23 -4.16 21.42 -1.53
C MET A 23 -5.01 20.44 -2.33
N ARG A 24 -6.34 20.57 -2.30
CA ARG A 24 -7.28 19.82 -3.15
C ARG A 24 -6.96 20.00 -4.63
N ARG A 25 -6.80 21.23 -5.13
CA ARG A 25 -6.41 21.49 -6.52
C ARG A 25 -5.05 20.86 -6.88
N ARG A 26 -4.07 20.91 -5.97
CA ARG A 26 -2.75 20.31 -6.17
C ARG A 26 -2.83 18.77 -6.21
N VAL A 27 -3.65 18.18 -5.37
CA VAL A 27 -3.94 16.74 -5.33
C VAL A 27 -4.70 16.33 -6.60
N GLU A 28 -5.72 17.09 -7.02
CA GLU A 28 -6.44 16.91 -8.28
C GLU A 28 -5.49 16.98 -9.50
N GLN A 29 -4.58 17.96 -9.53
CA GLN A 29 -3.54 18.06 -10.57
C GLN A 29 -2.54 16.89 -10.54
N MET A 30 -2.13 16.41 -9.36
CA MET A 30 -1.31 15.20 -9.23
C MET A 30 -2.04 13.92 -9.65
N HIS A 31 -3.36 13.95 -9.75
CA HIS A 31 -4.20 12.83 -10.18
C HIS A 31 -4.67 12.98 -11.62
N THR A 32 -4.26 14.06 -12.28
CA THR A 32 -4.55 14.32 -13.68
C THR A 32 -3.37 13.89 -14.53
N VAL A 33 -3.60 13.04 -15.51
CA VAL A 33 -2.57 12.54 -16.44
C VAL A 33 -2.82 13.06 -17.86
N PRO A 34 -1.80 13.13 -18.74
CA PRO A 34 -1.96 13.66 -20.08
C PRO A 34 -3.05 12.93 -20.87
N ALA A 35 -3.69 13.62 -21.80
CA ALA A 35 -4.57 12.98 -22.77
C ALA A 35 -3.70 12.10 -23.67
N ILE A 36 -4.11 10.86 -23.89
CA ILE A 36 -3.35 9.90 -24.70
C ILE A 36 -4.09 9.57 -26.02
N ASP A 37 -5.19 10.28 -26.34
CA ASP A 37 -6.06 9.94 -27.49
C ASP A 37 -6.08 11.00 -28.59
N GLY A 38 -6.36 10.54 -29.81
CA GLY A 38 -6.81 11.35 -30.94
C GLY A 38 -8.32 11.66 -30.93
N VAL A 39 -8.72 12.59 -31.79
CA VAL A 39 -9.94 13.44 -31.78
C VAL A 39 -11.27 12.70 -32.09
N LYS A 40 -11.32 11.36 -32.25
CA LYS A 40 -12.60 10.71 -32.60
C LYS A 40 -13.60 10.83 -31.44
N PRO A 41 -14.78 11.45 -31.64
CA PRO A 41 -15.81 11.54 -30.62
C PRO A 41 -16.35 10.13 -30.35
N ARG A 42 -16.28 9.71 -29.10
CA ARG A 42 -16.88 8.47 -28.60
C ARG A 42 -17.87 8.82 -27.49
N PRO A 43 -18.97 8.06 -27.32
CA PRO A 43 -19.87 8.22 -26.18
C PRO A 43 -19.09 8.16 -24.88
N LEU A 44 -19.50 8.96 -23.89
CA LEU A 44 -18.87 9.04 -22.59
C LEU A 44 -19.87 8.59 -21.52
N LEU A 45 -19.60 7.44 -20.90
CA LEU A 45 -20.43 6.89 -19.83
C LEU A 45 -19.93 7.36 -18.48
N ARG A 46 -20.85 7.75 -17.60
CA ARG A 46 -20.52 8.12 -16.23
C ARG A 46 -20.60 6.87 -15.34
N PRO A 47 -19.49 6.44 -14.72
CA PRO A 47 -19.54 5.30 -13.82
C PRO A 47 -20.38 5.64 -12.60
N VAL A 48 -21.22 4.69 -12.18
CA VAL A 48 -21.88 4.69 -10.88
C VAL A 48 -20.85 4.39 -9.81
N HIS A 49 -19.92 3.47 -10.10
CA HIS A 49 -18.82 3.13 -9.22
C HIS A 49 -17.55 2.79 -10.00
N PHE A 50 -16.40 3.28 -9.53
CA PHE A 50 -15.09 2.85 -10.01
C PHE A 50 -14.06 2.97 -8.89
N SER A 51 -13.63 1.83 -8.36
CA SER A 51 -12.64 1.78 -7.29
C SER A 51 -11.70 0.59 -7.43
N VAL A 52 -10.60 0.66 -6.70
CA VAL A 52 -9.77 -0.52 -6.40
C VAL A 52 -9.76 -0.71 -4.88
N SER A 53 -10.41 -1.77 -4.40
CA SER A 53 -10.44 -2.14 -3.00
C SER A 53 -9.35 -3.17 -2.66
N GLY A 54 -8.91 -3.21 -1.41
CA GLY A 54 -7.87 -4.15 -0.94
C GLY A 54 -6.54 -4.05 -1.71
N GLY A 55 -6.30 -2.93 -2.39
CA GLY A 55 -5.11 -2.68 -3.22
C GLY A 55 -5.04 -3.45 -4.53
N ARG A 56 -6.01 -4.31 -4.87
CA ARG A 56 -5.99 -5.11 -6.10
C ARG A 56 -7.34 -5.50 -6.68
N THR A 57 -8.46 -5.32 -5.99
CA THR A 57 -9.78 -5.72 -6.50
C THR A 57 -10.43 -4.55 -7.21
N LEU A 58 -10.56 -4.63 -8.52
CA LEU A 58 -11.34 -3.69 -9.33
C LEU A 58 -12.83 -3.88 -9.00
N ASN A 59 -13.51 -2.79 -8.67
CA ASN A 59 -14.97 -2.74 -8.61
C ASN A 59 -15.44 -1.67 -9.59
N PHE A 60 -16.26 -2.07 -10.55
CA PHE A 60 -16.72 -1.22 -11.63
C PHE A 60 -18.22 -1.38 -11.82
N ALA A 61 -18.93 -0.26 -11.98
CA ALA A 61 -20.35 -0.24 -12.29
C ALA A 61 -20.69 0.98 -13.15
N VAL A 62 -21.46 0.78 -14.21
CA VAL A 62 -21.85 1.85 -15.14
C VAL A 62 -23.22 1.58 -15.71
N THR A 63 -24.06 2.61 -15.76
CA THR A 63 -25.36 2.54 -16.44
C THR A 63 -25.16 2.65 -17.94
N PHE A 64 -25.78 1.74 -18.69
CA PHE A 64 -25.75 1.71 -20.14
C PHE A 64 -27.16 1.98 -20.69
N PRO A 65 -27.34 2.99 -21.59
CA PRO A 65 -28.64 3.47 -22.02
C PRO A 65 -29.21 2.63 -23.18
N ARG A 66 -29.26 1.30 -23.02
CA ARG A 66 -29.89 0.37 -23.96
C ARG A 66 -30.76 -0.62 -23.18
N ARG A 67 -31.78 -1.14 -23.85
CA ARG A 67 -32.61 -2.21 -23.30
C ARG A 67 -31.78 -3.48 -23.16
N PRO A 68 -31.99 -4.28 -22.10
CA PRO A 68 -31.27 -5.54 -21.89
C PRO A 68 -31.31 -6.48 -23.10
N GLU A 69 -32.46 -6.60 -23.76
CA GLU A 69 -32.68 -7.48 -24.93
C GLU A 69 -31.77 -7.16 -26.13
N ALA A 70 -31.28 -5.92 -26.22
CA ALA A 70 -30.43 -5.45 -27.31
C ALA A 70 -28.94 -5.73 -27.07
N VAL A 71 -28.56 -6.21 -25.88
CA VAL A 71 -27.18 -6.42 -25.47
C VAL A 71 -26.92 -7.93 -25.38
N GLY A 72 -26.03 -8.44 -26.24
CA GLY A 72 -25.64 -9.85 -26.22
C GLY A 72 -24.49 -10.10 -25.23
N ALA A 73 -23.48 -9.24 -25.23
CA ALA A 73 -22.34 -9.33 -24.34
C ALA A 73 -21.78 -7.95 -24.02
N ALA A 74 -21.09 -7.81 -22.89
CA ALA A 74 -20.43 -6.59 -22.49
C ALA A 74 -19.13 -6.91 -21.74
N HIS A 75 -18.07 -6.16 -22.04
CA HIS A 75 -16.82 -6.25 -21.30
C HIS A 75 -16.16 -4.88 -21.15
N LEU A 76 -15.35 -4.75 -20.11
CA LEU A 76 -14.45 -3.65 -19.88
C LEU A 76 -13.12 -3.96 -20.56
N GLU A 77 -12.80 -3.19 -21.59
CA GLU A 77 -11.51 -3.26 -22.26
C GLU A 77 -10.52 -2.32 -21.57
N MET A 78 -9.40 -2.87 -21.14
CA MET A 78 -8.25 -2.14 -20.64
C MET A 78 -7.12 -2.22 -21.66
N SER A 79 -6.64 -1.07 -22.16
CA SER A 79 -5.62 -1.05 -23.21
C SER A 79 -4.41 -0.16 -22.91
N ARG A 80 -3.23 -0.65 -23.29
CA ARG A 80 -1.95 0.07 -23.22
C ARG A 80 -1.05 -0.34 -24.39
N GLY A 81 -0.87 0.56 -25.34
CA GLY A 81 -0.09 0.27 -26.55
C GLY A 81 -0.75 -0.87 -27.33
N ARG A 82 -0.01 -1.97 -27.54
CA ARG A 82 -0.54 -3.19 -28.18
C ARG A 82 -1.16 -4.20 -27.20
N LYS A 83 -1.02 -3.97 -25.89
CA LYS A 83 -1.61 -4.86 -24.87
C LYS A 83 -3.06 -4.47 -24.64
N VAL A 84 -3.95 -5.45 -24.72
CA VAL A 84 -5.38 -5.32 -24.46
C VAL A 84 -5.78 -6.45 -23.50
N VAL A 85 -6.58 -6.12 -22.50
CA VAL A 85 -7.09 -7.06 -21.52
C VAL A 85 -8.58 -6.80 -21.34
N HIS A 86 -9.37 -7.87 -21.29
CA HIS A 86 -10.82 -7.80 -21.16
C HIS A 86 -11.24 -8.28 -19.77
N VAL A 87 -12.24 -7.63 -19.20
CA VAL A 87 -12.95 -8.06 -17.99
C VAL A 87 -14.42 -8.10 -18.34
N GLU A 88 -15.01 -9.30 -18.33
CA GLU A 88 -16.45 -9.46 -18.58
C GLU A 88 -17.28 -8.61 -17.63
N LEU A 89 -18.34 -8.00 -18.15
CA LEU A 89 -19.30 -7.23 -17.38
C LEU A 89 -20.57 -8.05 -17.22
N GLU A 90 -20.99 -8.22 -15.97
CA GLU A 90 -22.31 -8.75 -15.64
C GLU A 90 -23.37 -7.72 -16.04
N GLN A 91 -24.49 -8.22 -16.56
CA GLN A 91 -25.58 -7.42 -17.11
C GLN A 91 -26.77 -7.49 -16.16
N GLU A 92 -27.06 -6.39 -15.49
CA GLU A 92 -28.12 -6.30 -14.48
C GLU A 92 -29.25 -5.38 -14.97
N PRO A 93 -30.38 -5.92 -15.43
CA PRO A 93 -31.54 -5.14 -15.83
C PRO A 93 -32.04 -4.24 -14.69
N GLN A 94 -32.32 -2.98 -15.00
CA GLN A 94 -32.85 -2.02 -14.03
C GLN A 94 -34.35 -1.80 -14.27
N SER A 95 -35.07 -1.39 -13.21
CA SER A 95 -36.51 -1.15 -13.27
C SER A 95 -36.93 -0.02 -14.22
N ASP A 96 -36.01 0.87 -14.57
CA ASP A 96 -36.22 1.96 -15.53
C ASP A 96 -35.98 1.55 -16.99
N GLY A 97 -35.70 0.26 -17.23
CA GLY A 97 -35.41 -0.31 -18.55
C GLY A 97 -33.97 -0.08 -19.04
N SER A 98 -33.10 0.52 -18.21
CA SER A 98 -31.66 0.60 -18.47
C SER A 98 -30.95 -0.68 -18.04
N LEU A 99 -29.67 -0.79 -18.39
CA LEU A 99 -28.81 -1.88 -17.97
C LEU A 99 -27.69 -1.36 -17.07
N LEU A 100 -27.49 -1.96 -15.91
CA LEU A 100 -26.30 -1.74 -15.10
C LEU A 100 -25.27 -2.79 -15.49
N LEU A 101 -24.10 -2.34 -15.94
CA LEU A 101 -22.98 -3.19 -16.28
C LEU A 101 -21.98 -3.18 -15.12
N THR A 102 -21.70 -4.33 -14.53
CA THR A 102 -20.88 -4.46 -13.32
C THR A 102 -19.71 -5.41 -13.52
N ALA A 103 -18.60 -5.16 -12.83
CA ALA A 103 -17.51 -6.12 -12.72
C ALA A 103 -16.81 -6.01 -11.38
N THR A 104 -16.46 -7.18 -10.85
CA THR A 104 -15.54 -7.33 -9.73
C THR A 104 -14.41 -8.27 -10.15
N ALA A 105 -13.18 -7.75 -10.23
CA ALA A 105 -12.05 -8.54 -10.74
C ALA A 105 -10.78 -8.32 -9.93
N PRO A 106 -10.08 -9.39 -9.48
CA PRO A 106 -8.76 -9.27 -8.87
C PRO A 106 -7.70 -8.95 -9.94
N LEU A 107 -7.21 -7.71 -9.94
CA LEU A 107 -6.14 -7.25 -10.81
C LEU A 107 -4.82 -7.91 -10.41
N ARG A 108 -3.95 -8.13 -11.41
CA ARG A 108 -2.60 -8.67 -11.23
C ARG A 108 -1.58 -7.80 -11.94
N HIS A 109 -0.39 -7.71 -11.38
CA HIS A 109 0.73 -7.10 -12.10
C HIS A 109 1.38 -8.18 -12.98
N ASP A 110 2.02 -7.79 -14.08
CA ASP A 110 2.80 -8.72 -14.93
C ASP A 110 4.14 -9.14 -14.29
N ASP A 111 4.22 -9.11 -12.96
CA ASP A 111 5.40 -9.58 -12.23
C ASP A 111 5.36 -11.12 -12.11
N PRO A 112 6.44 -11.83 -12.47
CA PRO A 112 6.50 -13.28 -12.42
C PRO A 112 6.27 -13.88 -11.02
N SER A 113 6.55 -13.13 -9.95
CA SER A 113 6.31 -13.58 -8.57
C SER A 113 4.83 -13.63 -8.20
N GLU A 114 3.93 -13.05 -9.01
CA GLU A 114 2.50 -13.02 -8.74
C GLU A 114 1.81 -14.28 -9.32
N THR A 115 1.90 -15.40 -8.59
CA THR A 115 1.26 -16.69 -8.95
C THR A 115 -0.05 -16.94 -8.18
N GLY A 116 -0.91 -17.84 -8.67
CA GLY A 116 -2.04 -18.41 -7.92
C GLY A 116 -3.38 -17.64 -7.94
N THR A 117 -3.44 -16.40 -8.45
CA THR A 117 -4.72 -15.66 -8.62
C THR A 117 -5.14 -15.62 -10.08
N ARG A 118 -6.41 -15.90 -10.41
CA ARG A 118 -6.99 -15.66 -11.74
C ARG A 118 -7.40 -14.20 -11.85
N GLY A 119 -7.23 -13.56 -13.00
CA GLY A 119 -7.66 -12.17 -13.22
C GLY A 119 -6.81 -11.43 -14.26
N PRO A 120 -7.22 -10.21 -14.66
CA PRO A 120 -6.53 -9.43 -15.68
C PRO A 120 -5.10 -9.07 -15.25
N VAL A 121 -4.13 -9.34 -16.12
CA VAL A 121 -2.70 -9.09 -15.89
C VAL A 121 -2.29 -7.78 -16.56
N LEU A 122 -1.83 -6.82 -15.77
CA LEU A 122 -1.52 -5.47 -16.20
C LEU A 122 -0.06 -5.11 -15.90
N SER A 123 0.65 -4.68 -16.93
CA SER A 123 1.99 -4.09 -16.82
C SER A 123 1.98 -2.68 -16.23
N SER A 124 3.08 -2.28 -15.59
CA SER A 124 3.31 -0.92 -15.07
C SER A 124 3.11 0.17 -16.12
N GLY A 125 2.15 1.08 -15.94
CA GLY A 125 1.91 2.23 -16.80
C GLY A 125 0.46 2.71 -16.74
N MET A 126 0.10 3.57 -17.69
CA MET A 126 -1.27 4.06 -17.82
C MET A 126 -2.09 3.16 -18.74
N TRP A 127 -3.23 2.69 -18.25
CA TRP A 127 -4.18 1.89 -18.99
C TRP A 127 -5.44 2.70 -19.27
N ARG A 128 -5.83 2.75 -20.55
CA ARG A 128 -7.12 3.28 -20.97
C ARG A 128 -8.21 2.27 -20.65
N MET A 129 -9.42 2.77 -20.44
CA MET A 129 -10.57 1.95 -20.10
C MET A 129 -11.75 2.33 -20.99
N GLU A 130 -12.34 1.34 -21.64
CA GLU A 130 -13.53 1.50 -22.46
C GLU A 130 -14.52 0.37 -22.16
N VAL A 131 -15.80 0.70 -22.18
CA VAL A 131 -16.86 -0.32 -22.18
C VAL A 131 -17.11 -0.69 -23.62
N VAL A 132 -17.00 -1.98 -23.91
CA VAL A 132 -17.33 -2.56 -25.21
C VAL A 132 -18.58 -3.41 -25.02
N VAL A 133 -19.59 -3.12 -25.83
CA VAL A 133 -20.86 -3.84 -25.85
C VAL A 133 -21.04 -4.44 -27.22
N THR A 134 -21.28 -5.75 -27.28
CA THR A 134 -21.72 -6.44 -28.48
C THR A 134 -23.24 -6.54 -28.44
N GLU A 135 -23.90 -5.85 -29.36
CA GLU A 135 -25.35 -5.91 -29.51
C GLU A 135 -25.78 -7.28 -30.04
N SER A 136 -27.07 -7.61 -29.87
CA SER A 136 -27.64 -8.91 -30.26
C SER A 136 -27.56 -9.19 -31.78
N ASP A 137 -27.38 -8.13 -32.59
CA ASP A 137 -27.14 -8.20 -34.04
C ASP A 137 -25.65 -8.37 -34.42
N GLY A 138 -24.76 -8.45 -33.42
CA GLY A 138 -23.32 -8.59 -33.58
C GLY A 138 -22.56 -7.26 -33.70
N ARG A 139 -23.23 -6.10 -33.67
CA ARG A 139 -22.54 -4.80 -33.75
C ARG A 139 -21.80 -4.48 -32.46
N GLU A 140 -20.54 -4.06 -32.57
CA GLU A 140 -19.78 -3.53 -31.43
C GLU A 140 -20.00 -2.03 -31.23
N LEU A 141 -20.35 -1.67 -30.00
CA LEU A 141 -20.36 -0.31 -29.50
C LEU A 141 -19.23 -0.12 -28.49
N ARG A 142 -18.50 0.99 -28.61
CA ARG A 142 -17.40 1.34 -27.71
C ARG A 142 -17.66 2.70 -27.08
N ALA A 143 -17.61 2.74 -25.76
CA ALA A 143 -17.82 3.95 -24.99
C ALA A 143 -16.67 4.21 -24.02
N LYS A 144 -16.22 5.46 -23.96
CA LYS A 144 -15.22 5.92 -23.00
C LYS A 144 -15.88 6.11 -21.63
N ILE A 145 -15.07 6.07 -20.59
CA ILE A 145 -15.55 6.20 -19.21
C ILE A 145 -15.17 7.59 -18.68
N ALA A 146 -16.14 8.36 -18.21
CA ALA A 146 -15.89 9.62 -17.52
C ALA A 146 -15.18 9.35 -16.18
N SER A 147 -14.31 10.27 -15.78
CA SER A 147 -13.78 10.28 -14.42
C SER A 147 -14.89 10.61 -13.44
N ALA A 148 -15.05 9.77 -12.42
CA ALA A 148 -15.73 10.18 -11.20
C ALA A 148 -14.93 11.32 -10.53
N PRO A 149 -15.58 12.23 -9.78
CA PRO A 149 -14.89 13.19 -8.93
C PRO A 149 -13.97 12.44 -7.95
N ALA A 150 -12.77 12.95 -7.69
CA ALA A 150 -11.90 12.37 -6.69
C ALA A 150 -12.54 12.51 -5.30
N GLU A 151 -12.88 11.38 -4.68
CA GLU A 151 -13.33 11.37 -3.30
C GLU A 151 -12.14 11.69 -2.38
N SER A 152 -12.26 12.76 -1.60
CA SER A 152 -11.32 13.02 -0.51
C SER A 152 -11.78 12.23 0.71
N SER A 153 -11.08 11.14 1.02
CA SER A 153 -11.25 10.46 2.30
C SER A 153 -10.30 11.05 3.33
N ASP A 154 -10.84 11.58 4.42
CA ASP A 154 -10.09 11.94 5.64
C ASP A 154 -10.04 10.78 6.66
N GLY A 155 -10.47 9.59 6.25
CA GLY A 155 -10.49 8.40 7.08
C GLY A 155 -9.09 7.85 7.42
N PRO A 156 -9.03 6.87 8.35
CA PRO A 156 -7.78 6.28 8.82
C PRO A 156 -7.08 5.44 7.76
N THR A 157 -7.73 5.20 6.61
CA THR A 157 -7.23 4.39 5.50
C THR A 157 -6.67 5.25 4.36
N LEU A 158 -5.78 4.66 3.57
CA LEU A 158 -5.27 5.23 2.34
C LEU A 158 -6.37 5.18 1.27
N ALA A 159 -6.48 6.24 0.47
CA ALA A 159 -7.38 6.25 -0.69
C ALA A 159 -6.92 5.28 -1.79
N THR A 160 -5.65 4.89 -1.78
CA THR A 160 -5.11 3.86 -2.67
C THR A 160 -4.06 3.08 -1.90
N SER A 161 -4.36 1.81 -1.63
CA SER A 161 -3.44 0.90 -0.95
C SER A 161 -2.64 0.09 -1.97
N PRO A 162 -1.38 -0.27 -1.67
CA PRO A 162 -0.67 -1.26 -2.47
C PRO A 162 -1.30 -2.65 -2.31
N SER A 163 -1.13 -3.50 -3.31
CA SER A 163 -1.45 -4.92 -3.26
C SER A 163 -0.75 -5.56 -2.06
N PRO A 164 -1.47 -6.26 -1.17
CA PRO A 164 -0.86 -6.91 -0.02
C PRO A 164 0.00 -8.11 -0.41
N THR A 165 -0.12 -8.62 -1.64
CA THR A 165 0.62 -9.80 -2.11
C THR A 165 1.81 -9.46 -2.98
N SER A 166 1.73 -8.44 -3.83
CA SER A 166 2.85 -8.05 -4.70
C SER A 166 3.44 -6.68 -4.34
N GLY A 167 2.71 -5.81 -3.67
CA GLY A 167 3.11 -4.41 -3.49
C GLY A 167 2.92 -3.55 -4.73
N ALA A 168 2.40 -4.12 -5.83
CA ALA A 168 1.93 -3.35 -6.98
C ALA A 168 0.78 -2.42 -6.58
N VAL A 169 0.66 -1.27 -7.25
CA VAL A 169 -0.40 -0.29 -6.97
C VAL A 169 -1.26 -0.14 -8.21
N PHE A 170 -2.56 -0.40 -8.09
CA PHE A 170 -3.55 -0.15 -9.12
C PHE A 170 -4.42 1.01 -8.68
N ARG A 171 -4.39 2.09 -9.46
CA ARG A 171 -4.96 3.36 -9.04
C ARG A 171 -5.86 3.95 -10.11
N PRO A 172 -7.16 4.08 -9.86
CA PRO A 172 -8.03 4.93 -10.67
C PRO A 172 -7.48 6.36 -10.70
N VAL A 173 -7.32 6.91 -11.89
CA VAL A 173 -6.87 8.30 -12.11
C VAL A 173 -7.72 8.95 -13.19
N ARG A 174 -7.59 10.27 -13.26
CA ARG A 174 -8.29 11.10 -14.25
C ARG A 174 -7.30 11.55 -15.31
N SER A 175 -7.71 11.61 -16.57
CA SER A 175 -6.95 12.31 -17.61
C SER A 175 -7.38 13.79 -17.72
N VAL A 176 -6.55 14.63 -18.36
CA VAL A 176 -6.86 16.06 -18.59
C VAL A 176 -8.18 16.28 -19.32
N ASP A 177 -8.56 15.36 -20.22
CA ASP A 177 -9.83 15.36 -20.96
C ASP A 177 -10.99 14.73 -20.18
N GLY A 178 -10.81 14.47 -18.88
CA GLY A 178 -11.87 14.05 -17.97
C GLY A 178 -12.24 12.57 -18.04
N ARG A 179 -11.39 11.72 -18.60
CA ARG A 179 -11.62 10.28 -18.70
C ARG A 179 -11.03 9.53 -17.52
N SER A 180 -11.67 8.42 -17.17
CA SER A 180 -11.14 7.45 -16.23
C SER A 180 -10.01 6.66 -16.87
N MET A 181 -8.92 6.48 -16.13
CA MET A 181 -7.80 5.61 -16.50
C MET A 181 -7.36 4.82 -15.27
N LEU A 182 -6.58 3.76 -15.50
CA LEU A 182 -5.97 2.99 -14.43
C LEU A 182 -4.45 3.16 -14.50
N ASN A 183 -3.86 3.78 -13.48
CA ASN A 183 -2.42 3.86 -13.32
C ASN A 183 -1.94 2.64 -12.55
N VAL A 184 -1.08 1.84 -13.19
CA VAL A 184 -0.48 0.65 -12.62
C VAL A 184 0.98 0.93 -12.32
N ARG A 185 1.42 0.68 -11.09
CA ARG A 185 2.83 0.69 -10.70
C ARG A 185 3.22 -0.67 -10.19
N GLY A 186 4.33 -1.18 -10.69
CA GLY A 186 4.84 -2.48 -10.31
C GLY A 186 5.36 -2.54 -8.88
N PRO A 187 5.64 -3.76 -8.42
CA PRO A 187 6.22 -4.01 -7.11
C PRO A 187 7.56 -3.28 -6.97
N ARG A 188 7.89 -2.87 -5.75
CA ARG A 188 9.16 -2.23 -5.44
C ARG A 188 10.00 -3.16 -4.58
N HIS A 189 11.31 -3.10 -4.78
CA HIS A 189 12.26 -3.79 -3.91
C HIS A 189 12.10 -3.31 -2.46
N GLN A 190 11.53 -4.14 -1.60
CA GLN A 190 11.21 -3.77 -0.21
C GLN A 190 11.14 -4.98 0.71
N ALA A 191 11.48 -4.79 1.98
CA ALA A 191 11.28 -5.76 3.04
C ALA A 191 10.03 -5.37 3.85
N GLU A 192 8.96 -6.15 3.69
CA GLU A 192 7.70 -5.94 4.40
C GLU A 192 7.74 -6.61 5.77
N LEU A 193 7.43 -5.85 6.82
CA LEU A 193 7.23 -6.36 8.17
C LEU A 193 5.83 -6.97 8.28
N THR A 194 5.76 -8.26 8.58
CA THR A 194 4.49 -8.96 8.85
C THR A 194 4.12 -8.88 10.32
N SER A 195 5.06 -9.23 11.20
CA SER A 195 4.89 -9.20 12.65
C SER A 195 6.24 -9.15 13.36
N PHE A 196 6.23 -8.93 14.66
CA PHE A 196 7.36 -9.25 15.52
C PHE A 196 6.83 -9.73 16.87
N GLU A 197 7.54 -10.69 17.45
CA GLU A 197 7.22 -11.28 18.74
C GLU A 197 8.16 -10.70 19.78
N LEU A 198 7.60 -10.18 20.88
CA LEU A 198 8.39 -9.78 22.03
C LEU A 198 8.33 -10.90 23.08
N ARG A 199 9.43 -11.60 23.26
CA ARG A 199 9.60 -12.60 24.32
C ARG A 199 10.43 -11.99 25.46
N TRP A 200 10.60 -12.75 26.54
CA TRP A 200 11.39 -12.31 27.70
C TRP A 200 12.90 -12.43 27.46
N ASP A 201 13.33 -13.22 26.48
CA ASP A 201 14.73 -13.49 26.10
C ASP A 201 15.12 -12.93 24.73
N ARG A 202 14.16 -12.68 23.84
CA ARG A 202 14.43 -12.21 22.47
C ARG A 202 13.31 -11.36 21.89
N ILE A 203 13.63 -10.72 20.76
CA ILE A 203 12.64 -10.14 19.85
C ILE A 203 12.82 -10.81 18.50
N THR A 204 11.81 -11.52 18.03
CA THR A 204 11.83 -12.22 16.75
C THR A 204 11.06 -11.40 15.73
N VAL A 205 11.66 -11.11 14.58
CA VAL A 205 11.06 -10.33 13.49
C VAL A 205 10.65 -11.28 12.38
N HIS A 206 9.42 -11.13 11.90
CA HIS A 206 8.90 -11.86 10.75
C HIS A 206 8.52 -10.90 9.64
N GLY A 207 8.91 -11.24 8.43
CA GLY A 207 8.57 -10.43 7.27
C GLY A 207 8.71 -11.20 5.97
N ARG A 208 8.67 -10.45 4.89
CA ARG A 208 8.85 -10.98 3.54
C ARG A 208 9.56 -9.99 2.64
N LEU A 209 10.34 -10.50 1.70
CA LEU A 209 11.06 -9.71 0.72
C LEU A 209 10.27 -9.65 -0.58
N ILE A 210 10.08 -8.44 -1.09
CA ILE A 210 9.29 -8.18 -2.30
C ILE A 210 10.16 -7.60 -3.39
N ALA A 211 9.97 -8.12 -4.61
CA ALA A 211 10.80 -7.84 -5.78
C ALA A 211 12.30 -7.88 -5.45
N PRO A 212 12.81 -9.05 -4.97
CA PRO A 212 14.22 -9.21 -4.61
C PRO A 212 15.12 -8.86 -5.79
N ARG A 213 16.30 -8.30 -5.50
CA ARG A 213 17.32 -7.94 -6.50
C ARG A 213 18.58 -8.80 -6.41
N ALA A 214 18.62 -9.70 -5.44
CA ALA A 214 19.65 -10.70 -5.24
C ALA A 214 18.96 -12.00 -4.79
N PRO A 215 19.63 -13.15 -4.84
CA PRO A 215 19.19 -14.36 -4.16
C PRO A 215 18.92 -14.11 -2.67
N PHE A 216 17.94 -14.82 -2.09
CA PHE A 216 17.49 -14.58 -0.71
C PHE A 216 18.62 -14.79 0.31
N GLU A 217 19.46 -15.79 0.08
CA GLU A 217 20.61 -16.16 0.89
C GLU A 217 21.69 -15.06 0.99
N GLU A 218 21.73 -14.11 0.06
CA GLU A 218 22.66 -12.98 0.12
C GLU A 218 22.20 -11.87 1.08
N TYR A 219 20.94 -11.91 1.53
CA TYR A 219 20.40 -10.91 2.44
C TYR A 219 20.70 -11.25 3.90
N VAL A 220 21.38 -10.33 4.57
CA VAL A 220 21.64 -10.37 6.01
C VAL A 220 20.77 -9.33 6.70
N ALA A 221 20.19 -9.68 7.86
CA ALA A 221 19.50 -8.71 8.68
C ALA A 221 20.52 -7.87 9.46
N GLU A 222 20.35 -6.55 9.48
CA GLU A 222 21.18 -5.64 10.25
C GLU A 222 20.33 -4.67 11.05
N ALA A 223 20.67 -4.51 12.33
CA ALA A 223 20.26 -3.38 13.14
C ALA A 223 21.25 -2.24 12.94
N VAL A 224 20.80 -1.09 12.42
CA VAL A 224 21.66 0.08 12.17
C VAL A 224 21.35 1.20 13.16
N LEU A 225 22.37 1.66 13.89
CA LEU A 225 22.22 2.73 14.88
C LEU A 225 21.88 4.05 14.19
N ARG A 226 20.80 4.72 14.62
CA ARG A 226 20.43 6.02 14.03
C ARG A 226 21.55 7.03 14.19
N ARG A 227 21.83 7.77 13.10
CA ARG A 227 22.87 8.81 13.04
C ARG A 227 24.29 8.26 13.27
N SER A 228 24.51 6.97 13.02
CA SER A 228 25.81 6.31 13.11
C SER A 228 25.95 5.29 11.98
N SER A 229 27.18 4.90 11.66
CA SER A 229 27.49 3.79 10.76
C SER A 229 27.50 2.43 11.49
N LYS A 230 27.41 2.41 12.83
CA LYS A 230 27.41 1.17 13.61
C LYS A 230 26.22 0.30 13.21
N ALA A 231 26.50 -0.95 12.88
CA ALA A 231 25.52 -1.99 12.61
C ALA A 231 25.82 -3.23 13.46
N ALA A 232 24.76 -3.97 13.79
CA ALA A 232 24.82 -5.30 14.39
C ALA A 232 24.08 -6.27 13.46
N ALA A 233 24.74 -7.34 13.05
CA ALA A 233 24.17 -8.30 12.10
C ALA A 233 23.36 -9.39 12.83
N ALA A 234 22.38 -9.98 12.14
CA ALA A 234 21.64 -11.12 12.62
C ALA A 234 21.47 -12.14 11.48
N PRO A 235 21.63 -13.45 11.75
CA PRO A 235 21.36 -14.49 10.77
C PRO A 235 19.87 -14.51 10.43
N VAL A 236 19.57 -14.79 9.16
CA VAL A 236 18.19 -14.83 8.65
C VAL A 236 17.84 -16.25 8.25
N THR A 237 16.68 -16.72 8.71
CA THR A 237 16.07 -17.97 8.23
C THR A 237 15.04 -17.62 7.16
N TRP A 238 15.08 -18.32 6.03
CA TRP A 238 14.20 -18.09 4.88
C TRP A 238 13.22 -19.25 4.66
N ASP A 239 11.99 -18.91 4.30
CA ASP A 239 10.94 -19.82 3.80
C ASP A 239 10.29 -19.16 2.57
N GLY A 240 10.78 -19.52 1.38
CA GLY A 240 10.43 -18.82 0.15
C GLY A 240 10.82 -17.33 0.23
N ASP A 241 9.84 -16.44 0.05
CA ASP A 241 10.02 -14.99 0.15
C ASP A 241 10.00 -14.47 1.60
N ARG A 242 9.70 -15.34 2.58
CA ARG A 242 9.55 -14.98 3.99
C ARG A 242 10.88 -15.08 4.72
N PHE A 243 11.12 -14.12 5.61
CA PHE A 243 12.29 -14.12 6.47
C PHE A 243 11.90 -14.07 7.95
N THR A 244 12.73 -14.70 8.77
CA THR A 244 12.68 -14.62 10.23
C THR A 244 14.09 -14.42 10.79
N PHE A 245 14.24 -13.54 11.78
CA PHE A 245 15.49 -13.38 12.53
C PHE A 245 15.24 -12.83 13.93
N ASP A 246 16.17 -13.10 14.84
CA ASP A 246 16.19 -12.48 16.16
C ASP A 246 17.00 -11.17 16.15
N VAL A 247 16.44 -10.13 16.75
CA VAL A 247 17.11 -8.83 16.88
C VAL A 247 18.39 -9.01 17.70
N PRO A 248 19.56 -8.50 17.25
CA PRO A 248 20.86 -8.73 17.91
C PRO A 248 21.02 -7.83 19.15
N LEU A 249 20.20 -8.07 20.18
CA LEU A 249 20.06 -7.19 21.34
C LEU A 249 21.34 -7.05 22.16
N ALA A 250 22.17 -8.10 22.25
CA ALA A 250 23.43 -8.08 22.97
C ALA A 250 24.42 -7.01 22.42
N GLU A 251 24.48 -6.86 21.10
CA GLU A 251 25.32 -5.85 20.45
C GLU A 251 24.72 -4.44 20.48
N MET A 252 23.38 -4.37 20.56
CA MET A 252 22.62 -3.13 20.51
C MET A 252 22.53 -2.43 21.88
N ALA A 253 22.35 -3.21 22.95
CA ALA A 253 22.10 -2.74 24.31
C ALA A 253 23.39 -2.48 25.11
N VAL A 254 24.41 -1.90 24.47
CA VAL A 254 25.69 -1.61 25.12
C VAL A 254 25.61 -0.33 25.95
N GLY A 255 25.76 -0.48 27.26
CA GLY A 255 25.80 0.63 28.23
C GLY A 255 24.42 1.18 28.60
N ARG A 256 24.41 2.21 29.46
CA ARG A 256 23.20 2.74 30.10
C ARG A 256 22.48 3.83 29.29
N THR A 257 22.95 4.13 28.08
CA THR A 257 22.34 5.14 27.21
C THR A 257 21.31 4.51 26.28
N THR A 258 20.10 5.06 26.26
CA THR A 258 19.07 4.65 25.31
C THR A 258 19.49 4.98 23.88
N ARG A 259 19.52 3.97 23.02
CA ARG A 259 19.86 4.08 21.60
C ARG A 259 18.72 3.56 20.74
N THR A 260 18.55 4.13 19.55
CA THR A 260 17.52 3.70 18.59
C THR A 260 18.16 3.16 17.33
N TRP A 261 17.73 1.99 16.93
CA TRP A 261 18.24 1.23 15.80
C TRP A 261 17.12 1.02 14.79
N ASP A 262 17.41 1.20 13.51
CA ASP A 262 16.48 0.89 12.42
C ASP A 262 16.84 -0.49 11.84
N MET A 263 15.84 -1.35 11.64
CA MET A 263 16.07 -2.70 11.11
C MET A 263 16.12 -2.69 9.58
N HIS A 264 17.08 -3.43 9.03
CA HIS A 264 17.32 -3.52 7.60
C HIS A 264 17.56 -4.96 7.15
N LEU A 265 17.27 -5.25 5.89
CA LEU A 265 17.95 -6.31 5.15
C LEU A 265 19.02 -5.68 4.27
N LYS A 266 20.18 -6.33 4.17
CA LYS A 266 21.31 -5.87 3.36
C LYS A 266 21.75 -6.98 2.41
N ALA A 267 21.90 -6.63 1.14
CA ALA A 267 22.55 -7.46 0.13
C ALA A 267 23.61 -6.62 -0.60
N GLY A 268 24.86 -7.10 -0.61
CA GLY A 268 26.01 -6.33 -1.07
C GLY A 268 26.11 -4.95 -0.40
N GLY A 269 26.23 -3.90 -1.20
CA GLY A 269 26.26 -2.50 -0.72
C GLY A 269 24.89 -1.88 -0.42
N ASN A 270 23.79 -2.59 -0.69
CA ASN A 270 22.44 -2.03 -0.63
C ASN A 270 21.72 -2.42 0.67
N ARG A 271 21.11 -1.43 1.33
CA ARG A 271 20.26 -1.63 2.50
C ARG A 271 18.82 -1.29 2.20
N ILE A 272 17.91 -2.11 2.73
CA ILE A 272 16.47 -1.95 2.62
C ILE A 272 15.90 -1.92 4.02
N LYS A 273 15.17 -0.87 4.35
CA LYS A 273 14.46 -0.79 5.63
C LYS A 273 13.36 -1.84 5.69
N ILE A 274 13.33 -2.59 6.79
CA ILE A 274 12.21 -3.45 7.13
C ILE A 274 11.08 -2.54 7.62
N ALA A 275 9.93 -2.60 6.95
CA ALA A 275 8.84 -1.66 7.20
C ALA A 275 7.49 -2.30 6.94
N ARG A 276 6.45 -1.86 7.64
CA ARG A 276 5.06 -2.21 7.37
C ARG A 276 4.45 -1.19 6.42
N ARG A 277 4.49 -1.47 5.11
CA ARG A 277 4.05 -0.58 4.02
C ARG A 277 2.90 -1.17 3.20
N LEU A 278 2.69 -2.48 3.24
CA LEU A 278 1.63 -3.17 2.52
C LEU A 278 0.34 -3.20 3.35
N THR A 279 -0.08 -2.02 3.79
CA THR A 279 -1.30 -1.81 4.57
C THR A 279 -2.05 -0.59 4.03
N ASP A 280 -3.34 -0.56 4.27
CA ASP A 280 -4.19 0.61 4.03
C ASP A 280 -4.11 1.62 5.17
N VAL A 281 -3.41 1.37 6.29
CA VAL A 281 -3.35 2.31 7.42
C VAL A 281 -2.56 3.57 7.08
N ARG A 282 -3.22 4.74 7.16
CA ARG A 282 -2.63 6.06 6.88
C ARG A 282 -1.63 6.53 7.94
N HIS A 283 -1.89 6.20 9.21
CA HIS A 283 -1.07 6.63 10.35
C HIS A 283 -0.63 5.44 11.22
N PRO A 284 0.37 4.64 10.76
CA PRO A 284 0.79 3.41 11.43
C PRO A 284 1.05 3.55 12.92
N LYS A 285 1.73 4.64 13.34
CA LYS A 285 2.06 4.90 14.75
C LYS A 285 0.82 5.04 15.66
N GLN A 286 -0.31 5.51 15.14
CA GLN A 286 -1.53 5.67 15.93
C GLN A 286 -2.26 4.34 16.15
N VAL A 287 -2.06 3.38 15.24
CA VAL A 287 -2.75 2.09 15.21
C VAL A 287 -1.90 0.99 15.85
N TYR A 288 -0.61 0.91 15.50
CA TYR A 288 0.30 -0.13 15.98
C TYR A 288 1.01 0.31 17.26
N ARG A 289 0.36 0.08 18.41
CA ARG A 289 0.94 0.33 19.73
C ARG A 289 1.66 -0.90 20.25
N THR A 290 2.85 -0.69 20.80
CA THR A 290 3.72 -1.76 21.29
C THR A 290 4.28 -1.38 22.66
N PRO A 291 4.30 -2.30 23.64
CA PRO A 291 4.76 -2.00 24.98
C PRO A 291 6.30 -2.03 25.07
N PHE A 292 6.84 -1.39 26.10
CA PHE A 292 8.22 -1.66 26.52
C PHE A 292 8.32 -3.04 27.18
N ARG A 293 9.48 -3.68 27.06
CA ARG A 293 9.82 -4.94 27.72
C ARG A 293 11.22 -4.86 28.33
N ILE A 294 11.45 -5.65 29.36
CA ILE A 294 12.80 -5.99 29.85
C ILE A 294 13.12 -7.36 29.27
N VAL A 295 14.28 -7.48 28.64
CA VAL A 295 14.75 -8.69 27.98
C VAL A 295 16.03 -9.16 28.66
N ALA A 296 16.11 -10.43 29.02
CA ALA A 296 17.34 -11.05 29.50
C ALA A 296 18.23 -11.41 28.32
N LEU A 297 19.50 -11.02 28.36
CA LEU A 297 20.49 -11.31 27.32
C LEU A 297 21.33 -12.52 27.73
N ASP A 298 21.87 -13.24 26.75
CA ASP A 298 22.66 -14.46 26.97
C ASP A 298 23.90 -14.26 27.86
N ASN A 299 24.41 -13.02 27.93
CA ASN A 299 25.51 -12.64 28.80
C ASN A 299 25.10 -12.34 30.26
N GLY A 300 23.83 -12.62 30.64
CA GLY A 300 23.29 -12.37 31.98
C GLY A 300 22.93 -10.92 32.28
N SER A 301 23.09 -10.00 31.32
CA SER A 301 22.64 -8.61 31.46
C SER A 301 21.17 -8.44 31.05
N LEU A 302 20.56 -7.34 31.48
CA LEU A 302 19.17 -7.01 31.14
C LEU A 302 19.13 -5.82 30.19
N ALA A 303 18.19 -5.82 29.26
CA ALA A 303 17.95 -4.70 28.36
C ALA A 303 16.49 -4.22 28.45
N ARG A 304 16.26 -2.91 28.62
CA ARG A 304 14.94 -2.32 28.35
C ARG A 304 14.83 -2.09 26.86
N VAL A 305 13.83 -2.68 26.24
CA VAL A 305 13.63 -2.64 24.79
C VAL A 305 12.22 -2.17 24.43
N HIS A 306 12.11 -1.46 23.32
CA HIS A 306 10.86 -1.06 22.70
C HIS A 306 11.02 -1.17 21.19
N ALA A 307 10.45 -2.25 20.62
CA ALA A 307 10.30 -2.41 19.18
C ALA A 307 8.98 -1.77 18.75
N TYR A 308 9.03 -0.87 17.77
CA TYR A 308 7.86 -0.12 17.31
C TYR A 308 7.94 0.23 15.83
N VAL A 309 6.78 0.55 15.25
CA VAL A 309 6.67 1.04 13.88
C VAL A 309 6.63 2.57 13.87
N THR A 310 7.56 3.18 13.14
CA THR A 310 7.65 4.65 12.98
C THR A 310 6.49 5.20 12.14
N PRO A 311 6.27 6.53 12.10
CA PRO A 311 5.27 7.13 11.20
C PRO A 311 5.48 6.79 9.72
N ALA A 312 6.72 6.49 9.30
CA ALA A 312 7.05 6.07 7.94
C ALA A 312 6.89 4.55 7.71
N GLY A 313 6.33 3.82 8.68
CA GLY A 313 6.16 2.36 8.62
C GLY A 313 7.41 1.56 8.95
N VAL A 314 8.57 2.18 9.17
CA VAL A 314 9.84 1.46 9.42
C VAL A 314 9.86 0.85 10.82
N LEU A 315 10.35 -0.40 10.94
CA LEU A 315 10.63 -1.05 12.21
C LEU A 315 11.87 -0.42 12.86
N ALA A 316 11.68 0.09 14.07
CA ALA A 316 12.75 0.61 14.90
C ALA A 316 12.73 -0.07 16.26
N VAL A 317 13.91 -0.23 16.85
CA VAL A 317 14.10 -0.78 18.18
C VAL A 317 14.88 0.23 19.01
N SER A 318 14.27 0.73 20.08
CA SER A 318 14.98 1.50 21.10
C SER A 318 15.39 0.56 22.23
N CYS A 319 16.66 0.57 22.62
CA CYS A 319 17.18 -0.28 23.68
C CYS A 319 18.17 0.45 24.60
N THR A 320 18.21 0.00 25.85
CA THR A 320 19.12 0.47 26.90
C THR A 320 19.58 -0.73 27.72
N GLY A 321 20.88 -0.89 27.91
CA GLY A 321 21.41 -1.93 28.79
C GLY A 321 21.33 -1.52 30.26
N PHE A 322 21.08 -2.49 31.11
CA PHE A 322 21.29 -2.40 32.56
C PHE A 322 22.42 -3.36 32.95
N GLY A 323 23.08 -3.07 34.07
CA GLY A 323 24.03 -4.02 34.65
C GLY A 323 23.39 -5.38 34.93
N THR A 324 24.23 -6.37 35.22
CA THR A 324 23.83 -7.75 35.51
C THR A 324 22.62 -7.82 36.44
N ALA A 325 21.70 -8.74 36.13
CA ALA A 325 20.63 -9.09 37.05
C ALA A 325 21.23 -9.39 38.44
N PRO A 326 20.62 -8.94 39.54
CA PRO A 326 21.11 -9.30 40.88
C PRO A 326 21.17 -10.83 40.97
N ARG A 327 22.34 -11.37 41.33
CA ARG A 327 22.46 -12.79 41.72
C ARG A 327 21.51 -13.00 42.90
N GLY A 328 20.50 -13.86 42.73
CA GLY A 328 19.50 -14.05 43.77
C GLY A 328 18.54 -15.20 43.50
N ALA A 329 19.07 -16.43 43.52
CA ALA A 329 18.64 -17.47 44.45
C ALA A 329 19.70 -18.57 44.39
N GLU A 330 20.64 -18.56 45.34
CA GLU A 330 21.28 -19.82 45.72
C GLU A 330 20.15 -20.77 46.12
N GLU A 331 20.15 -21.93 45.48
CA GLU A 331 19.38 -23.08 45.90
C GLU A 331 19.76 -23.35 47.37
N VAL A 332 18.84 -23.05 48.27
CA VAL A 332 18.96 -23.50 49.66
C VAL A 332 18.76 -25.02 49.60
N ALA A 333 19.85 -25.73 49.87
CA ALA A 333 19.91 -27.18 49.96
C ALA A 333 18.89 -27.76 50.96
#